data_AF-A0A658NKQ4-F1
#
_entry.id   AF-A0A658NKQ4-F1
#
_cell.length_a   1.000
_cell.length_b   1.000
_cell.length_c   1.000
_cell.angle_alpha   90.00
_cell.angle_beta   90.00
_cell.angle_gamma   90.00
#
_symmetry.space_group_name_H-M   'P 1'
#
loop_
_entity.id
_entity.type
_entity.pdbx_description
1 polymer ?
#
loop_
_entity_poly.entity_id
_entity_poly.type
_entity_poly.pdbx_seq_one_letter_code
_entity_poly.pdbx_strand_id
1 'polypeptide(L)'
;PLLKEGQVDFSGKYYTARNCEITPRSPRPGGPPLLIGAGKPRMLRLTAQYADLWNVGYMSVPRSTETEFKAFRRACKAVGRDPT
;
A
#
# COMPACT_ATOMS: atom_id res chain seq x y z
N PRO A 1 -3.35 5.65 9.37
CA PRO A 1 -3.66 6.15 10.73
C PRO A 1 -3.52 5.06 11.80
N LEU A 2 -4.48 4.13 11.99
CA LEU A 2 -4.51 3.25 13.17
C LEU A 2 -3.20 2.45 13.39
N LEU A 3 -2.66 1.79 12.37
CA LEU A 3 -1.40 1.04 12.50
C LEU A 3 -0.16 1.92 12.72
N LYS A 4 -0.20 3.20 12.30
CA LYS A 4 0.94 4.12 12.38
C LYS A 4 0.92 4.96 13.67
N GLU A 5 -0.26 5.39 14.08
CA GLU A 5 -0.50 6.32 15.20
C GLU A 5 -0.99 5.60 16.46
N GLY A 6 -1.55 4.39 16.32
CA GLY A 6 -2.12 3.59 17.40
C GLY A 6 -3.58 3.92 17.75
N GLN A 7 -4.11 5.02 17.22
CA GLN A 7 -5.48 5.45 17.43
C GLN A 7 -6.08 5.99 16.13
N VAL A 8 -7.40 5.97 16.01
CA VAL A 8 -8.11 6.58 14.89
C VAL A 8 -9.56 6.95 15.24
N ASP A 9 -10.00 8.09 14.70
CA ASP A 9 -11.41 8.35 14.43
C ASP A 9 -11.56 8.54 12.91
N PHE A 10 -12.19 7.57 12.25
CA PHE A 10 -12.28 7.48 10.79
C PHE A 10 -13.73 7.25 10.38
N SER A 11 -14.21 8.06 9.44
CA SER A 11 -15.48 7.84 8.74
C SER A 11 -15.23 7.87 7.24
N GLY A 12 -15.31 6.70 6.62
CA GLY A 12 -15.15 6.52 5.18
C GLY A 12 -16.41 5.96 4.53
N LYS A 13 -16.38 5.87 3.20
CA LYS A 13 -17.51 5.35 2.41
C LYS A 13 -17.91 3.92 2.78
N TYR A 14 -16.93 3.07 3.12
CA TYR A 14 -17.15 1.64 3.34
C TYR A 14 -17.01 1.21 4.81
N TYR A 15 -16.19 1.92 5.59
CA TYR A 15 -15.91 1.58 6.98
C TYR A 15 -15.92 2.83 7.84
N THR A 16 -16.35 2.67 9.08
CA THR A 16 -16.27 3.70 10.12
C THR A 16 -15.67 3.05 11.37
N ALA A 17 -14.73 3.75 12.01
CA ALA A 17 -14.11 3.36 13.26
C ALA A 17 -14.04 4.62 14.14
N ARG A 18 -14.83 4.67 15.21
CA ARG A 18 -14.89 5.82 16.12
C ARG A 18 -14.10 5.51 17.39
N ASN A 19 -13.24 6.42 17.83
CA ASN A 19 -12.44 6.28 19.05
C ASN A 19 -11.76 4.90 19.17
N CYS A 20 -11.17 4.42 18.08
CA CYS A 20 -10.58 3.09 18.02
C CYS A 20 -9.08 3.16 18.35
N GLU A 21 -8.61 2.22 19.17
CA GLU A 21 -7.22 2.13 19.62
C GLU A 21 -6.65 0.71 19.37
N ILE A 22 -5.37 0.63 19.03
CA ILE A 22 -4.58 -0.61 19.02
C ILE A 22 -3.59 -0.57 20.18
N THR A 23 -3.75 -1.50 21.12
CA THR A 23 -2.82 -1.76 22.21
C THR A 23 -2.57 -3.26 22.37
N PRO A 24 -1.30 -3.72 22.48
CA PRO A 24 -0.07 -2.93 22.46
C PRO A 24 0.25 -2.40 21.05
N ARG A 25 1.00 -1.29 20.99
CA ARG A 25 1.44 -0.71 19.70
C ARG A 25 2.57 -1.53 19.07
N SER A 26 2.78 -1.32 17.77
CA SER A 26 3.96 -1.84 17.09
C SER A 26 5.24 -1.29 17.72
N PRO A 27 6.29 -2.12 17.90
CA PRO A 27 7.59 -1.62 18.36
C PRO A 27 8.34 -0.82 17.29
N ARG A 28 7.86 -0.82 16.03
CA ARG A 28 8.49 -0.08 14.93
C ARG A 28 7.99 1.37 14.88
N PRO A 29 8.89 2.36 14.72
CA PRO A 29 8.49 3.74 14.44
C PRO A 29 7.59 3.80 13.19
N GLY A 30 6.42 4.42 13.31
CA GLY A 30 5.46 4.55 12.20
C GLY A 30 4.68 3.28 11.86
N GLY A 31 4.77 2.22 12.66
CA GLY A 31 4.02 0.97 12.47
C GLY A 31 4.68 -0.04 11.54
N PRO A 32 4.04 -1.20 11.31
CA PRO A 32 4.52 -2.18 10.33
C PRO A 32 4.36 -1.65 8.89
N PRO A 33 5.30 -1.97 7.97
CA PRO A 33 5.17 -1.61 6.55
C PRO A 33 3.99 -2.35 5.91
N LEU A 34 3.25 -1.65 5.05
CA LEU A 34 2.12 -2.22 4.30
C LEU A 34 2.57 -2.77 2.95
N LEU A 35 2.47 -4.09 2.78
CA LEU A 35 2.66 -4.76 1.49
C LEU A 35 1.31 -5.02 0.83
N ILE A 36 1.16 -4.59 -0.42
CA ILE A 36 -0.05 -4.84 -1.22
C ILE A 36 0.32 -5.58 -2.50
N GLY A 37 -0.39 -6.68 -2.79
CA GLY A 37 -0.35 -7.36 -4.08
C GLY A 37 -1.26 -6.68 -5.10
N ALA A 38 -0.73 -6.34 -6.28
CA ALA A 38 -1.52 -5.66 -7.31
C ALA A 38 -0.93 -5.89 -8.72
N GLY A 39 -1.80 -6.01 -9.72
CA GLY A 39 -1.38 -6.12 -11.14
C GLY A 39 -2.23 -5.34 -12.15
N LYS A 40 -3.40 -4.83 -11.75
CA LYS A 40 -4.29 -4.05 -12.65
C LYS A 40 -4.20 -2.55 -12.35
N PRO A 41 -4.42 -1.66 -13.34
CA PRO A 41 -4.12 -0.23 -13.22
C PRO A 41 -4.73 0.47 -12.00
N ARG A 42 -6.00 0.18 -11.68
CA ARG A 42 -6.67 0.75 -10.50
C ARG A 42 -5.96 0.37 -9.20
N MET A 43 -5.61 -0.92 -9.03
CA MET A 43 -4.96 -1.39 -7.82
C MET A 43 -3.52 -0.90 -7.75
N LEU A 44 -2.78 -0.84 -8.85
CA LEU A 44 -1.42 -0.27 -8.88
C LEU A 44 -1.42 1.19 -8.42
N ARG A 45 -2.41 2.00 -8.82
CA ARG A 45 -2.56 3.38 -8.33
C ARG A 45 -2.78 3.44 -6.81
N LEU A 46 -3.64 2.56 -6.28
CA LEU A 46 -3.90 2.51 -4.83
C LEU A 46 -2.68 2.02 -4.05
N THR A 47 -1.99 0.99 -4.55
CA THR A 47 -0.73 0.51 -3.98
C THR A 47 0.31 1.61 -3.95
N ALA A 48 0.51 2.34 -5.06
CA ALA A 48 1.41 3.47 -5.10
C ALA A 48 1.04 4.54 -4.04
N GLN A 49 -0.24 4.84 -3.87
CA GLN A 49 -0.69 5.85 -2.92
C GLN A 49 -0.53 5.45 -1.45
N TYR A 50 -0.80 4.18 -1.10
CA TYR A 50 -1.00 3.78 0.30
C TYR A 50 0.00 2.76 0.84
N ALA A 51 0.65 1.98 -0.02
CA ALA A 51 1.56 0.92 0.40
C ALA A 51 2.98 1.44 0.61
N ASP A 52 3.73 0.72 1.43
CA ASP A 52 5.17 0.90 1.58
C ASP A 52 5.91 -0.11 0.68
N LEU A 53 5.31 -1.27 0.42
CA LEU A 53 5.86 -2.35 -0.41
C LEU A 53 4.82 -2.84 -1.44
N TRP A 54 5.32 -3.27 -2.60
CA TRP A 54 4.49 -3.85 -3.65
C TRP A 54 4.92 -5.29 -3.96
N ASN A 55 3.94 -6.18 -4.01
CA ASN A 55 4.13 -7.55 -4.48
C ASN A 55 3.52 -7.70 -5.88
N VAL A 56 4.39 -8.02 -6.86
CA VAL A 56 3.99 -8.26 -8.25
C VAL A 56 3.13 -9.52 -8.41
N GLY A 57 3.23 -10.47 -7.47
CA GLY A 57 2.53 -11.75 -7.52
C GLY A 57 3.22 -12.76 -8.44
N TYR A 58 2.45 -13.71 -8.97
CA TYR A 58 2.95 -14.75 -9.86
C TYR A 58 3.31 -14.17 -11.24
N MET A 59 4.51 -14.51 -11.72
CA MET A 59 5.00 -14.12 -13.05
C MET A 59 4.61 -15.15 -14.11
N SER A 60 4.37 -14.70 -15.35
CA SER A 60 4.26 -15.56 -16.52
C SER A 60 5.57 -16.31 -16.82
N VAL A 61 5.52 -17.34 -17.67
CA VAL A 61 6.70 -18.05 -18.16
C VAL A 61 6.98 -17.60 -19.61
N PRO A 62 8.21 -17.18 -19.98
CA PRO A 62 9.38 -17.02 -19.11
C PRO A 62 9.18 -15.92 -18.05
N ARG A 63 9.79 -16.11 -16.87
CA ARG A 63 9.65 -15.18 -15.75
C ARG A 63 10.21 -13.83 -16.12
N SER A 64 9.35 -12.82 -16.17
CA SER A 64 9.70 -11.41 -16.31
C SER A 64 8.78 -10.56 -15.45
N THR A 65 9.31 -9.45 -14.95
CA THR A 65 8.58 -8.42 -14.20
C THR A 65 8.65 -7.06 -14.88
N GLU A 66 9.25 -6.98 -16.07
CA GLU A 66 9.57 -5.71 -16.72
C GLU A 66 8.31 -4.89 -17.02
N THR A 67 7.28 -5.56 -17.54
CA THR A 67 5.99 -4.93 -17.87
C THR A 67 5.31 -4.39 -16.62
N GLU A 68 5.31 -5.18 -15.54
CA GLU A 68 4.69 -4.86 -14.27
C GLU A 68 5.44 -3.70 -13.60
N PHE A 69 6.77 -3.73 -13.56
CA PHE A 69 7.58 -2.63 -13.03
C PHE A 69 7.35 -1.34 -13.81
N LYS A 70 7.29 -1.40 -15.13
CA LYS A 70 6.99 -0.23 -15.96
C LYS A 70 5.60 0.33 -15.66
N ALA A 71 4.61 -0.54 -15.42
CA ALA A 71 3.28 -0.13 -15.01
C ALA A 71 3.26 0.51 -13.60
N PHE A 72 3.95 -0.11 -12.63
CA PHE A 72 4.00 0.39 -11.26
C PHE A 72 4.75 1.72 -11.15
N ARG A 73 5.90 1.87 -11.82
CA ARG A 73 6.63 3.16 -11.88
C ARG A 73 5.77 4.29 -12.43
N ARG A 74 4.96 4.01 -13.46
CA ARG A 74 4.00 4.99 -13.98
C ARG A 74 2.93 5.35 -12.95
N ALA A 75 2.43 4.38 -12.19
CA ALA A 75 1.49 4.63 -11.11
C ALA A 75 2.11 5.48 -9.98
N CYS A 76 3.35 5.19 -9.54
CA CYS A 76 4.07 5.99 -8.56
C CYS A 76 4.26 7.45 -9.02
N LYS A 77 4.73 7.63 -10.26
CA LYS A 77 4.90 8.97 -10.85
C LYS A 77 3.59 9.75 -10.90
N ALA A 78 2.49 9.09 -11.27
CA ALA A 78 1.17 9.73 -11.35
C ALA A 78 0.63 10.20 -9.99
N VAL A 79 1.09 9.63 -8.87
CA VAL A 79 0.73 10.06 -7.51
C VAL A 79 1.82 10.88 -6.82
N GLY A 80 2.88 11.28 -7.55
CA GLY A 80 3.97 12.09 -7.02
C GLY A 80 4.88 11.38 -6.02
N ARG A 81 4.94 10.04 -6.03
CA ARG A 81 5.87 9.26 -5.20
C ARG A 81 7.09 8.81 -5.99
N ASP A 82 8.22 8.82 -5.31
CA ASP A 82 9.47 8.24 -5.81
C ASP A 82 9.34 6.71 -5.87
N PRO A 83 9.59 6.07 -7.04
CA PRO A 83 9.55 4.62 -7.18
C PRO A 83 10.87 3.89 -6.84
N THR A 84 11.89 4.57 -6.30
CA THR A 84 13.13 3.93 -5.80
C THR A 84 13.00 3.37 -4.40
#